data_AF-C4GJV1-F1
#
_entry.id   AF-C4GJV1-F1
#
_cell.length_a   1.000
_cell.length_b   1.000
_cell.length_c   1.000
_cell.angle_alpha   90.00
_cell.angle_beta   90.00
_cell.angle_gamma   90.00
#
_symmetry.space_group_name_H-M   'P 1'
#
loop_
_entity.id
_entity.type
_entity.pdbx_description
1 polymer ?
#
loop_
_entity_poly.entity_id
_entity_poly.type
_entity_poly.pdbx_seq_one_letter_code
_entity_poly.pdbx_strand_id
1 'polypeptide(L)'
;MEKTYRKSAAELVELAKTLATENSEIRLPTTPAGIAYRVEKENWDYEEAPTQGGKGGMKKVYFLPDYLIDEIKEKGLLHLLTGEKSSDATQLKPRRSPSAASAVGVPFFMRAMVAEYADWAAAQHTDAIVPVRYHVNVFGSAGNGYQVNEPVDTEAMWFRASFFDYLGVPPSHCFCTRVRGDSMHPTLIDRGTVLWKMQNGYTREGIYLFRQVDELRIKRLQRTSRSVYRIISDNSNKDIYPVETLDLAELGEYDFEIYGFYLWDCGIKE
;
A
#
# COMPACT_ATOMS: atom_id res chain seq x y z
N MET A 1 6.47 36.31 5.41
CA MET A 1 5.57 36.34 6.59
C MET A 1 5.65 34.96 7.21
N GLU A 2 6.50 34.83 8.23
CA GLU A 2 6.76 33.57 8.92
C GLU A 2 5.48 33.01 9.53
N LYS A 3 5.26 31.70 9.35
CA LYS A 3 4.19 30.99 10.05
C LYS A 3 4.54 31.00 11.53
N THR A 4 3.97 31.92 12.30
CA THR A 4 4.19 31.97 13.75
C THR A 4 3.58 30.72 14.39
N TYR A 5 4.42 29.80 14.87
CA TYR A 5 3.96 28.59 15.53
C TYR A 5 3.43 28.92 16.92
N ARG A 6 2.18 28.55 17.19
CA ARG A 6 1.50 28.81 18.47
C ARG A 6 0.99 27.53 19.10
N LYS A 7 1.21 27.36 20.40
CA LYS A 7 0.79 26.17 21.16
C LYS A 7 0.34 26.58 22.55
N SER A 8 -0.76 26.00 23.02
CA SER A 8 -1.19 26.10 24.42
C SER A 8 -0.24 25.34 25.35
N ALA A 9 -0.32 25.63 26.65
CA ALA A 9 0.51 24.94 27.66
C ALA A 9 0.38 23.40 27.58
N ALA A 10 -0.84 22.88 27.32
CA ALA A 10 -1.06 21.45 27.16
C ALA A 10 -0.39 20.90 25.88
N GLU A 11 -0.46 21.63 24.77
CA GLU A 11 0.17 21.23 23.52
C GLU A 11 1.70 21.31 23.58
N LEU A 12 2.25 22.24 24.36
CA LEU A 12 3.69 22.32 24.64
C LEU A 12 4.19 21.11 25.46
N VAL A 13 3.39 20.65 26.43
CA VAL A 13 3.70 19.45 27.22
C VAL A 13 3.70 18.19 26.34
N GLU A 14 2.71 18.04 25.46
CA GLU A 14 2.66 16.92 24.53
C GLU A 14 3.81 16.96 23.53
N LEU A 15 4.11 18.14 22.96
CA LEU A 15 5.29 18.34 22.11
C LEU A 15 6.57 17.91 22.84
N ALA A 16 6.77 18.35 24.09
CA ALA A 16 7.95 18.01 24.87
C ALA A 16 8.11 16.50 25.13
N LYS A 17 7.00 15.78 25.37
CA LYS A 17 7.02 14.32 25.53
C LYS A 17 7.36 13.59 24.23
N THR A 18 6.82 14.05 23.10
CA THR A 18 7.14 13.49 21.77
C THR A 18 8.62 13.70 21.45
N LEU A 19 9.13 14.92 21.64
CA LEU A 19 10.54 15.26 21.45
C LEU A 19 11.47 14.42 22.34
N ALA A 20 11.06 14.11 23.57
CA ALA A 20 11.81 13.24 24.47
C ALA A 20 11.81 11.78 24.00
N THR A 21 10.70 11.27 23.47
CA THR A 21 10.58 9.89 22.93
C THR A 21 11.43 9.70 21.68
N GLU A 22 11.52 10.72 20.83
CA GLU A 22 12.32 10.71 19.60
C GLU A 22 13.82 11.00 19.85
N ASN A 23 14.23 11.04 21.12
CA ASN A 23 15.62 11.25 21.56
C ASN A 23 16.29 12.50 20.94
N SER A 24 15.52 13.58 20.78
CA SER A 24 15.93 14.75 19.99
C SER A 24 16.93 15.69 20.70
N GLU A 25 17.35 15.41 21.94
CA GLU A 25 18.17 16.28 22.81
C GLU A 25 17.63 17.71 23.02
N ILE A 26 16.43 18.03 22.52
CA ILE A 26 15.81 19.34 22.64
C ILE A 26 15.41 19.56 24.09
N ARG A 27 15.96 20.63 24.70
CA ARG A 27 15.76 20.92 26.11
C ARG A 27 14.41 21.58 26.37
N LEU A 28 13.29 20.87 26.20
CA LEU A 28 11.96 21.36 26.54
C LEU A 28 11.39 20.59 27.76
N PRO A 29 10.93 21.27 28.84
CA PRO A 29 10.36 20.59 30.00
C PRO A 29 9.14 19.74 29.64
N THR A 30 9.09 18.49 30.10
CA THR A 30 7.99 17.55 29.80
C THR A 30 6.82 17.63 30.80
N THR A 31 6.93 18.48 31.82
CA THR A 31 5.91 18.65 32.87
C THR A 31 5.20 20.00 32.73
N PRO A 32 3.88 20.09 33.05
CA PRO A 32 3.14 21.35 33.01
C PRO A 32 3.79 22.46 33.84
N ALA A 33 4.27 22.13 35.05
CA ALA A 33 4.96 23.07 35.92
C ALA A 33 6.29 23.56 35.31
N GLY A 34 7.05 22.67 34.65
CA GLY A 34 8.28 23.03 33.98
C GLY A 34 8.05 23.95 32.77
N ILE A 35 7.01 23.69 31.98
CA ILE A 35 6.61 24.57 30.87
C ILE A 35 6.19 25.94 31.39
N ALA A 36 5.35 26.01 32.43
CA ALA A 36 4.92 27.26 33.03
C ALA A 36 6.12 28.09 33.53
N TYR A 37 7.05 27.45 34.25
CA TYR A 37 8.28 28.09 34.73
C TYR A 37 9.13 28.62 33.57
N ARG A 38 9.28 27.84 32.49
CA ARG A 38 10.10 28.25 31.35
C ARG A 38 9.50 29.43 30.60
N VAL A 39 8.20 29.36 30.31
CA VAL A 39 7.44 30.43 29.66
C VAL A 39 7.57 31.76 30.43
N GLU A 40 7.45 31.70 31.75
CA GLU A 40 7.59 32.88 32.62
C GLU A 40 9.03 33.39 32.66
N LYS A 41 10.01 32.48 32.81
CA LYS A 41 11.43 32.82 32.85
C LYS A 41 11.95 33.43 31.55
N GLU A 42 11.48 32.92 30.42
CA GLU A 42 11.90 33.35 29.08
C GLU A 42 10.94 34.40 28.47
N ASN A 43 9.90 34.80 29.21
CA ASN A 43 8.91 35.81 28.85
C ASN A 43 8.31 35.62 27.45
N TRP A 44 7.74 34.44 27.19
CA TRP A 44 7.15 34.12 25.89
C TRP A 44 5.85 34.90 25.66
N ASP A 45 5.70 35.44 24.44
CA ASP A 45 4.47 36.10 24.03
C ASP A 45 3.28 35.11 24.00
N TYR A 46 2.09 35.59 24.37
CA TYR A 46 0.89 34.75 24.39
C TYR A 46 -0.39 35.51 24.04
N GLU A 47 -1.38 34.74 23.57
CA GLU A 47 -2.77 35.17 23.37
C GLU A 47 -3.72 34.37 24.26
N GLU A 48 -4.83 34.97 24.65
CA GLU A 48 -5.92 34.27 25.34
C GLU A 48 -6.95 33.78 24.33
N ALA A 49 -7.24 32.47 24.36
CA ALA A 49 -8.19 31.83 23.47
C ALA A 49 -9.27 31.08 24.26
N PRO A 50 -10.53 31.04 23.78
CA PRO A 50 -11.60 30.33 24.47
C PRO A 50 -11.37 28.81 24.48
N THR A 51 -11.70 28.17 25.60
CA THR A 51 -11.65 26.71 25.73
C THR A 51 -12.95 26.05 25.28
N GLN A 52 -12.87 24.82 24.74
CA GLN A 52 -14.03 24.02 24.28
C GLN A 52 -14.82 23.34 25.42
N GLY A 53 -14.49 23.59 26.69
CA GLY A 53 -15.19 23.04 27.86
C GLY A 53 -15.58 24.14 28.85
N GLY A 54 -16.75 23.97 29.50
CA GLY A 54 -17.32 24.86 30.53
C GLY A 54 -17.66 26.29 30.04
N LYS A 55 -18.76 26.90 30.52
CA LYS A 55 -19.09 28.29 30.16
C LYS A 55 -17.98 29.23 30.66
N GLY A 56 -17.21 29.83 29.74
CA GLY A 56 -16.32 30.97 30.00
C GLY A 56 -14.84 30.65 30.27
N GLY A 57 -14.35 29.43 30.03
CA GLY A 57 -12.93 29.14 30.19
C GLY A 57 -12.06 29.79 29.10
N MET A 58 -10.97 30.45 29.50
CA MET A 58 -9.92 30.96 28.62
C MET A 58 -8.62 30.18 28.86
N LYS A 59 -7.86 29.91 27.80
CA LYS A 59 -6.52 29.32 27.85
C LYS A 59 -5.49 30.27 27.24
N LYS A 60 -4.28 30.28 27.80
CA LYS A 60 -3.13 30.96 27.19
C LYS A 60 -2.53 30.09 26.07
N VAL A 61 -2.30 30.70 24.93
CA VAL A 61 -1.66 30.12 23.75
C VAL A 61 -0.38 30.90 23.51
N TYR A 62 0.77 30.24 23.63
CA TYR A 62 2.08 30.87 23.54
C TYR A 62 2.60 30.82 22.11
N PHE A 63 3.30 31.86 21.70
CA PHE A 63 4.13 31.87 20.50
C PHE A 63 5.46 31.20 20.82
N LEU A 64 5.87 30.26 19.98
CA LEU A 64 7.17 29.59 20.15
C LEU A 64 8.28 30.54 19.70
N PRO A 65 9.34 30.70 20.49
CA PRO A 65 10.51 31.46 20.08
C PRO A 65 11.23 30.87 18.86
N ASP A 66 11.84 31.71 18.04
CA ASP A 66 12.51 31.31 16.79
C ASP A 66 13.62 30.29 17.01
N TYR A 67 14.41 30.42 18.08
CA TYR A 67 15.48 29.47 18.40
C TYR A 67 14.97 28.05 18.63
N LEU A 68 13.76 27.89 19.20
CA LEU A 68 13.16 26.59 19.45
C LEU A 68 12.61 25.99 18.15
N ILE A 69 12.07 26.85 17.28
CA ILE A 69 11.58 26.44 15.96
C ILE A 69 12.76 25.95 15.08
N ASP A 70 13.87 26.67 15.10
CA ASP A 70 15.09 26.32 14.37
C ASP A 70 15.69 25.01 14.87
N GLU A 71 15.76 24.81 16.19
CA GLU A 71 16.24 23.55 16.79
C GLU A 71 15.37 22.36 16.39
N ILE A 72 14.03 22.53 16.39
CA ILE A 72 13.09 21.51 15.93
C ILE A 72 13.22 21.25 14.42
N LYS A 73 13.53 22.28 13.62
CA LYS A 73 13.73 22.17 12.17
C LYS A 73 15.02 21.43 11.83
N GLU A 74 16.14 21.75 12.49
CA GLU A 74 17.42 21.08 12.30
C GLU A 74 17.34 19.58 12.60
N LYS A 75 16.51 19.20 13.58
CA LYS A 75 16.25 17.79 13.92
C LYS A 75 15.26 17.10 12.98
N GLY A 76 14.73 17.79 11.97
CA GLY A 76 13.76 17.23 11.02
C GLY A 76 12.35 17.05 11.59
N LEU A 77 12.05 17.67 12.74
CA LEU A 77 10.82 17.49 13.51
C LEU A 77 9.80 18.62 13.30
N LEU A 78 9.98 19.42 12.23
CA LEU A 78 9.12 20.55 11.90
C LEU A 78 7.63 20.15 11.73
N HIS A 79 7.37 18.89 11.38
CA HIS A 79 6.02 18.33 11.27
C HIS A 79 5.23 18.34 12.60
N LEU A 80 5.91 18.37 13.76
CA LEU A 80 5.27 18.44 15.08
C LEU A 80 4.72 19.86 15.38
N LEU A 81 5.26 20.88 14.71
CA LEU A 81 4.90 22.28 14.94
C LEU A 81 3.67 22.71 14.13
N THR A 82 3.55 22.26 12.88
CA THR A 82 2.55 22.74 11.92
C THR A 82 1.11 22.38 12.26
N GLY A 83 0.85 21.43 13.18
CA GLY A 83 -0.53 21.06 13.56
C GLY A 83 -1.36 20.49 12.39
N GLU A 84 -0.77 20.40 11.20
CA GLU A 84 -1.11 19.40 10.22
C GLU A 84 -0.85 18.07 10.90
N LYS A 85 -1.92 17.45 11.39
CA LYS A 85 -1.95 16.00 11.52
C LYS A 85 -1.30 15.49 10.25
N SER A 86 -0.14 14.85 10.38
CA SER A 86 0.43 14.05 9.32
C SER A 86 -0.70 13.19 8.78
N SER A 87 -1.24 13.56 7.63
CA SER A 87 -2.15 12.70 6.87
C SER A 87 -1.41 11.47 6.33
N ASP A 88 -0.11 11.34 6.62
CA ASP A 88 0.73 10.18 6.36
C ASP A 88 1.15 9.40 7.61
N ALA A 89 0.35 9.48 8.67
CA ALA A 89 0.12 8.29 9.47
C ALA A 89 -1.37 7.99 9.36
N THR A 90 -1.73 7.20 8.35
CA THR A 90 -2.89 6.34 8.50
C THR A 90 -2.59 5.49 9.73
N GLN A 91 -2.99 5.97 10.92
CA GLN A 91 -3.35 5.08 12.00
C GLN A 91 -4.40 4.18 11.36
N LEU A 92 -3.95 3.02 10.90
CA LEU A 92 -4.82 1.88 10.67
C LEU A 92 -5.64 1.81 11.94
N LYS A 93 -6.91 2.23 11.84
CA LYS A 93 -7.91 1.99 12.88
C LYS A 93 -7.64 0.57 13.36
N PRO A 94 -7.55 0.29 14.68
CA PRO A 94 -7.58 -1.07 15.15
C PRO A 94 -8.74 -1.74 14.43
N ARG A 95 -8.37 -2.70 13.58
CA ARG A 95 -9.28 -3.52 12.77
C ARG A 95 -10.35 -3.95 13.75
N ARG A 96 -11.61 -3.63 13.48
CA ARG A 96 -12.75 -4.08 14.30
C ARG A 96 -12.46 -5.52 14.74
N SER A 97 -12.34 -5.73 16.04
CA SER A 97 -12.26 -7.07 16.61
C SER A 97 -13.41 -7.86 15.99
N PRO A 98 -13.18 -9.04 15.39
CA PRO A 98 -14.29 -9.83 14.90
C PRO A 98 -15.22 -10.08 16.08
N SER A 99 -16.52 -9.81 15.90
CA SER A 99 -17.53 -10.38 16.78
C SER A 99 -17.28 -11.88 16.85
N ALA A 100 -17.25 -12.48 18.05
CA ALA A 100 -16.99 -13.90 18.25
C ALA A 100 -17.68 -14.73 17.14
N ALA A 101 -16.86 -15.37 16.30
CA ALA A 101 -17.36 -16.03 15.11
C ALA A 101 -18.26 -17.21 15.50
N SER A 102 -19.45 -17.29 14.92
CA SER A 102 -20.37 -18.40 15.14
C SER A 102 -19.75 -19.70 14.63
N ALA A 103 -19.53 -20.68 15.51
CA ALA A 103 -18.97 -21.99 15.16
C ALA A 103 -20.00 -22.95 14.52
N VAL A 104 -21.10 -22.42 13.97
CA VAL A 104 -22.14 -23.21 13.28
C VAL A 104 -21.54 -23.86 12.04
N GLY A 105 -21.72 -25.18 11.91
CA GLY A 105 -21.15 -25.97 10.80
C GLY A 105 -19.66 -26.32 10.96
N VAL A 106 -18.99 -25.86 12.01
CA VAL A 106 -17.58 -26.19 12.29
C VAL A 106 -17.51 -27.53 13.04
N PRO A 107 -16.68 -28.51 12.57
CA PRO A 107 -16.45 -29.76 13.28
C PRO A 107 -16.05 -29.52 14.73
N PHE A 108 -16.55 -30.33 15.66
CA PHE A 108 -16.41 -30.12 17.10
C PHE A 108 -14.96 -29.84 17.53
N PHE A 109 -14.00 -30.62 17.02
CA PHE A 109 -12.59 -30.49 17.36
C PHE A 109 -11.90 -29.22 16.81
N MET A 110 -12.51 -28.51 15.84
CA MET A 110 -11.99 -27.25 15.30
C MET A 110 -12.62 -26.01 15.95
N ARG A 111 -13.64 -26.18 16.80
CA ARG A 111 -14.37 -25.05 17.38
C ARG A 111 -13.50 -24.16 18.25
N ALA A 112 -12.54 -24.74 18.98
CA ALA A 112 -11.56 -23.99 19.77
C ALA A 112 -10.72 -23.06 18.89
N MET A 113 -10.23 -23.55 17.74
CA MET A 113 -9.47 -22.74 16.77
C MET A 113 -10.26 -21.52 16.26
N VAL A 114 -11.57 -21.66 16.06
CA VAL A 114 -12.44 -20.55 15.63
C VAL A 114 -12.71 -19.60 16.79
N ALA A 115 -12.95 -20.11 17.99
CA ALA A 115 -13.22 -19.31 19.18
C ALA A 115 -12.02 -18.44 19.56
N GLU A 116 -10.81 -18.98 19.44
CA GLU A 116 -9.54 -18.32 19.79
C GLU A 116 -8.96 -17.47 18.65
N TYR A 117 -9.63 -17.39 17.50
CA TYR A 117 -9.09 -16.71 16.32
C TYR A 117 -8.70 -15.25 16.59
N ALA A 118 -9.53 -14.50 17.33
CA ALA A 118 -9.29 -13.09 17.60
C ALA A 118 -7.99 -12.87 18.40
N ASP A 119 -7.77 -13.67 19.44
CA ASP A 119 -6.57 -13.62 20.28
C ASP A 119 -5.34 -14.07 19.49
N TRP A 120 -5.47 -15.17 18.73
CA TRP A 120 -4.41 -15.64 17.85
C TRP A 120 -4.02 -14.60 16.79
N ALA A 121 -4.99 -13.93 16.16
CA ALA A 121 -4.73 -12.91 15.15
C ALA A 121 -4.07 -11.66 15.76
N ALA A 122 -4.50 -11.24 16.95
CA ALA A 122 -3.92 -10.12 17.67
C ALA A 122 -2.46 -10.36 18.08
N ALA A 123 -2.09 -11.62 18.32
CA ALA A 123 -0.71 -12.02 18.63
C ALA A 123 0.22 -12.04 17.40
N GLN A 124 -0.30 -11.91 16.17
CA GLN A 124 0.54 -11.97 14.97
C GLN A 124 1.26 -10.65 14.71
N HIS A 125 2.57 -10.74 14.47
CA HIS A 125 3.39 -9.62 13.98
C HIS A 125 2.98 -9.21 12.57
N THR A 126 2.65 -7.93 12.38
CA THR A 126 2.17 -7.34 11.10
C THR A 126 3.06 -6.21 10.57
N ASP A 127 4.17 -5.93 11.24
CA ASP A 127 5.18 -4.92 10.89
C ASP A 127 5.84 -5.18 9.53
N ALA A 128 6.07 -6.45 9.19
CA ALA A 128 6.66 -6.86 7.92
C ALA A 128 5.61 -7.19 6.85
N ILE A 129 4.51 -6.42 6.78
CA ILE A 129 3.52 -6.52 5.70
C ILE A 129 3.69 -5.34 4.76
N VAL A 130 3.80 -5.63 3.46
CA VAL A 130 4.04 -4.66 2.40
C VAL A 130 2.85 -4.61 1.43
N PRO A 131 2.47 -3.42 0.94
CA PRO A 131 1.45 -3.27 -0.08
C PRO A 131 2.01 -3.51 -1.48
N VAL A 132 1.21 -4.15 -2.33
CA VAL A 132 1.41 -4.24 -3.78
C VAL A 132 0.22 -3.63 -4.48
N ARG A 133 0.49 -2.83 -5.54
CA ARG A 133 -0.54 -2.21 -6.37
C ARG A 133 -1.43 -3.28 -6.97
N TYR A 134 -2.73 -3.16 -6.78
CA TYR A 134 -3.73 -4.04 -7.36
C TYR A 134 -4.66 -3.25 -8.28
N HIS A 135 -4.50 -3.44 -9.58
CA HIS A 135 -5.29 -2.75 -10.58
C HIS A 135 -6.62 -3.50 -10.78
N VAL A 136 -7.71 -2.96 -10.22
CA VAL A 136 -8.98 -3.69 -10.09
C VAL A 136 -9.77 -3.78 -11.38
N ASN A 137 -9.58 -2.81 -12.27
CA ASN A 137 -10.22 -2.71 -13.58
C ASN A 137 -9.26 -3.01 -14.75
N VAL A 138 -8.00 -3.35 -14.46
CA VAL A 138 -7.08 -3.87 -15.48
C VAL A 138 -7.27 -5.37 -15.54
N PHE A 139 -7.85 -5.82 -16.65
CA PHE A 139 -8.02 -7.23 -16.94
C PHE A 139 -7.05 -7.62 -18.03
N GLY A 140 -6.17 -8.56 -17.72
CA GLY A 140 -5.49 -9.26 -18.78
C GLY A 140 -6.51 -10.21 -19.41
N SER A 141 -6.89 -9.97 -20.67
CA SER A 141 -7.85 -10.83 -21.33
C SER A 141 -7.19 -12.15 -21.65
N ALA A 142 -7.69 -13.21 -21.04
CA ALA A 142 -7.48 -14.58 -21.45
C ALA A 142 -8.54 -14.92 -22.54
N GLY A 143 -8.85 -14.01 -23.46
CA GLY A 143 -9.87 -14.11 -24.50
C GLY A 143 -10.00 -12.79 -25.30
N ASN A 144 -11.13 -12.53 -25.97
CA ASN A 144 -11.38 -11.27 -26.72
C ASN A 144 -10.99 -10.05 -25.86
N GLY A 145 -10.13 -9.18 -26.40
CA GLY A 145 -9.31 -8.27 -25.61
C GLY A 145 -10.02 -7.23 -24.76
N TYR A 146 -9.22 -6.55 -23.95
CA TYR A 146 -9.61 -5.40 -23.15
C TYR A 146 -8.92 -4.15 -23.69
N GLN A 147 -9.69 -3.08 -23.90
CA GLN A 147 -9.19 -1.78 -24.37
C GLN A 147 -8.63 -0.94 -23.22
N VAL A 148 -7.45 -0.36 -23.42
CA VAL A 148 -6.60 0.27 -22.37
C VAL A 148 -7.05 1.70 -21.98
N ASN A 149 -8.15 2.22 -22.54
CA ASN A 149 -8.48 3.66 -22.47
C ASN A 149 -9.21 4.12 -21.19
N GLU A 150 -9.31 3.28 -20.16
CA GLU A 150 -9.97 3.64 -18.88
C GLU A 150 -8.96 4.03 -17.80
N PRO A 151 -9.28 5.00 -16.90
CA PRO A 151 -8.45 5.30 -15.75
C PRO A 151 -8.23 4.06 -14.88
N VAL A 152 -6.98 3.79 -14.47
CA VAL A 152 -6.65 2.59 -13.71
C VAL A 152 -6.96 2.78 -12.23
N ASP A 153 -8.00 2.11 -11.74
CA ASP A 153 -8.34 2.05 -10.32
C ASP A 153 -7.34 1.13 -9.60
N THR A 154 -6.60 1.69 -8.65
CA THR A 154 -5.50 0.98 -7.98
C THR A 154 -5.76 0.87 -6.47
N GLU A 155 -5.95 -0.36 -6.01
CA GLU A 155 -6.01 -0.72 -4.59
C GLU A 155 -4.67 -1.29 -4.11
N ALA A 156 -4.61 -1.70 -2.85
CA ALA A 156 -3.46 -2.39 -2.26
C ALA A 156 -3.84 -3.84 -1.93
N MET A 157 -3.08 -4.80 -2.45
CA MET A 157 -3.03 -6.17 -1.95
C MET A 157 -1.85 -6.32 -1.00
N TRP A 158 -2.09 -6.90 0.17
CA TRP A 158 -1.11 -6.95 1.26
C TRP A 158 -0.44 -8.31 1.34
N PHE A 159 0.89 -8.30 1.45
CA PHE A 159 1.71 -9.50 1.46
C PHE A 159 2.74 -9.42 2.59
N ARG A 160 3.23 -10.55 3.08
CA ARG A 160 4.43 -10.58 3.94
C ARG A 160 5.65 -10.18 3.11
N ALA A 161 6.55 -9.36 3.66
CA ALA A 161 7.80 -9.00 3.00
C ALA A 161 8.62 -10.24 2.60
N SER A 162 8.66 -11.26 3.46
CA SER A 162 9.37 -12.52 3.23
C SER A 162 8.90 -13.29 2.00
N PHE A 163 7.66 -13.05 1.52
CA PHE A 163 7.19 -13.63 0.26
C PHE A 163 8.00 -13.10 -0.94
N PHE A 164 8.39 -11.83 -0.91
CA PHE A 164 9.19 -11.22 -1.98
C PHE A 164 10.67 -11.57 -1.86
N ASP A 165 11.17 -11.80 -0.65
CA ASP A 165 12.52 -12.36 -0.44
C ASP A 165 12.65 -13.73 -1.12
N TYR A 166 11.61 -14.57 -1.00
CA TYR A 166 11.56 -15.87 -1.69
C TYR A 166 11.48 -15.71 -3.22
N LEU A 167 10.71 -14.75 -3.72
CA LEU A 167 10.59 -14.48 -5.15
C LEU A 167 11.85 -13.82 -5.76
N GLY A 168 12.68 -13.17 -4.94
CA GLY A 168 13.83 -12.40 -5.40
C GLY A 168 13.46 -11.14 -6.18
N VAL A 169 12.26 -10.58 -5.96
CA VAL A 169 11.76 -9.38 -6.65
C VAL A 169 11.16 -8.42 -5.62
N PRO A 170 11.60 -7.15 -5.54
CA PRO A 170 11.07 -6.22 -4.56
C PRO A 170 9.59 -5.89 -4.85
N PRO A 171 8.76 -5.65 -3.81
CA PRO A 171 7.32 -5.36 -3.98
C PRO A 171 7.04 -4.14 -4.88
N SER A 172 7.95 -3.15 -4.89
CA SER A 172 7.86 -1.96 -5.73
C SER A 172 7.92 -2.26 -7.23
N HIS A 173 8.48 -3.41 -7.62
CA HIS A 173 8.56 -3.90 -8.99
C HIS A 173 7.47 -4.93 -9.30
N CYS A 174 6.43 -5.00 -8.47
CA CYS A 174 5.32 -5.92 -8.63
C CYS A 174 3.98 -5.18 -8.70
N PHE A 175 3.02 -5.80 -9.36
CA PHE A 175 1.62 -5.39 -9.36
C PHE A 175 0.72 -6.61 -9.54
N CYS A 176 -0.54 -6.47 -9.11
CA CYS A 176 -1.58 -7.46 -9.29
C CYS A 176 -2.60 -6.98 -10.32
N THR A 177 -3.18 -7.92 -11.07
CA THR A 177 -4.35 -7.70 -11.93
C THR A 177 -5.35 -8.83 -11.78
N ARG A 178 -6.59 -8.61 -12.24
CA ARG A 178 -7.57 -9.69 -12.40
C ARG A 178 -7.40 -10.40 -13.74
N VAL A 179 -7.70 -11.70 -13.74
CA VAL A 179 -7.85 -12.51 -14.95
C VAL A 179 -9.29 -12.44 -15.42
N ARG A 180 -9.48 -12.33 -16.73
CA ARG A 180 -10.79 -12.43 -17.37
C ARG A 180 -10.76 -13.48 -18.48
N GLY A 181 -11.70 -14.41 -18.46
CA GLY A 181 -11.81 -15.51 -19.43
C GLY A 181 -11.03 -16.76 -19.01
N ASP A 182 -11.08 -17.79 -19.85
CA ASP A 182 -10.63 -19.16 -19.51
C ASP A 182 -9.52 -19.68 -20.42
N SER A 183 -8.96 -18.90 -21.36
CA SER A 183 -7.90 -19.41 -22.25
C SER A 183 -6.62 -19.81 -21.53
N MET A 184 -6.43 -19.37 -20.29
CA MET A 184 -5.29 -19.77 -19.46
C MET A 184 -5.66 -20.84 -18.43
N HIS A 185 -6.89 -21.36 -18.44
CA HIS A 185 -7.30 -22.49 -17.60
C HIS A 185 -6.51 -23.75 -17.99
N PRO A 186 -6.06 -24.59 -17.04
CA PRO A 186 -6.28 -24.51 -15.60
C PRO A 186 -5.25 -23.65 -14.85
N THR A 187 -4.20 -23.16 -15.53
CA THR A 187 -3.10 -22.42 -14.89
C THR A 187 -3.58 -21.13 -14.23
N LEU A 188 -4.39 -20.33 -14.93
CA LEU A 188 -5.03 -19.13 -14.41
C LEU A 188 -6.54 -19.29 -14.55
N ILE A 189 -7.26 -19.11 -13.45
CA ILE A 189 -8.72 -19.22 -13.44
C ILE A 189 -9.38 -17.86 -13.64
N ASP A 190 -10.55 -17.85 -14.27
CA ASP A 190 -11.35 -16.64 -14.43
C ASP A 190 -11.60 -15.98 -13.07
N ARG A 191 -11.56 -14.64 -13.03
CA ARG A 191 -11.66 -13.81 -11.81
C ARG A 191 -10.56 -14.01 -10.77
N GLY A 192 -9.58 -14.86 -11.04
CA GLY A 192 -8.37 -15.00 -10.24
C GLY A 192 -7.53 -13.72 -10.23
N THR A 193 -6.62 -13.61 -9.27
CA THR A 193 -5.64 -12.53 -9.19
C THR A 193 -4.26 -13.06 -9.54
N VAL A 194 -3.52 -12.31 -10.36
CA VAL A 194 -2.15 -12.65 -10.75
C VAL A 194 -1.21 -11.57 -10.29
N LEU A 195 -0.09 -11.97 -9.69
CA LEU A 195 1.04 -11.14 -9.36
C LEU A 195 2.07 -11.17 -10.50
N TRP A 196 2.41 -9.98 -10.98
CA TRP A 196 3.34 -9.76 -12.08
C TRP A 196 4.61 -9.10 -11.56
N LYS A 197 5.76 -9.51 -12.11
CA LYS A 197 6.98 -8.70 -12.12
C LYS A 197 6.87 -7.67 -13.24
N MET A 198 6.97 -6.38 -12.89
CA MET A 198 7.12 -5.30 -13.88
C MET A 198 8.41 -5.51 -14.68
N GLN A 199 8.26 -5.66 -15.98
CA GLN A 199 9.40 -5.69 -16.89
C GLN A 199 8.92 -5.34 -18.30
N ASN A 200 9.78 -4.65 -19.04
CA ASN A 200 9.61 -4.48 -20.48
C ASN A 200 10.51 -5.48 -21.20
N GLY A 201 9.94 -6.26 -22.11
CA GLY A 201 10.65 -7.23 -22.92
C GLY A 201 10.56 -8.69 -22.45
N TYR A 202 10.94 -9.56 -23.38
CA TYR A 202 10.95 -11.01 -23.19
C TYR A 202 12.27 -11.46 -22.55
N THR A 203 12.18 -12.25 -21.48
CA THR A 203 13.35 -12.79 -20.79
C THR A 203 13.51 -14.27 -21.03
N ARG A 204 12.44 -15.04 -20.87
CA ARG A 204 12.40 -16.50 -21.01
C ARG A 204 11.01 -17.00 -21.35
N GLU A 205 10.89 -18.27 -21.69
CA GLU A 205 9.57 -18.89 -21.84
C GLU A 205 8.78 -18.80 -20.52
N GLY A 206 7.51 -18.42 -20.63
CA GLY A 206 6.63 -18.23 -19.48
C GLY A 206 5.37 -17.44 -19.84
N ILE A 207 4.59 -17.11 -18.82
CA ILE A 207 3.34 -16.36 -18.96
C ILE A 207 3.62 -14.88 -18.80
N TYR A 208 3.05 -14.09 -19.71
CA TYR A 208 3.23 -12.65 -19.78
C TYR A 208 1.89 -11.93 -19.83
N LEU A 209 1.85 -10.75 -19.22
CA LEU A 209 0.87 -9.72 -19.51
C LEU A 209 1.49 -8.75 -20.52
N PHE A 210 0.83 -8.59 -21.66
CA PHE A 210 1.29 -7.70 -22.72
C PHE A 210 0.11 -7.05 -23.42
N ARG A 211 0.36 -5.89 -24.02
CA ARG A 211 -0.53 -5.27 -24.99
C ARG A 211 -0.13 -5.71 -26.38
N GLN A 212 -1.12 -6.06 -27.18
CA GLN A 212 -0.98 -6.26 -28.62
C GLN A 212 -2.04 -5.39 -29.31
N VAL A 213 -1.58 -4.44 -30.12
CA VAL A 213 -2.39 -3.35 -30.66
C VAL A 213 -3.12 -2.63 -29.51
N ASP A 214 -4.43 -2.78 -29.39
CA ASP A 214 -5.24 -2.13 -28.35
C ASP A 214 -5.73 -3.09 -27.26
N GLU A 215 -5.23 -4.34 -27.25
CA GLU A 215 -5.72 -5.39 -26.36
C GLU A 215 -4.69 -5.83 -25.33
N LEU A 216 -5.06 -5.82 -24.04
CA LEU A 216 -4.31 -6.50 -22.99
C LEU A 216 -4.59 -8.01 -23.01
N ARG A 217 -3.53 -8.81 -23.13
CA ARG A 217 -3.59 -10.26 -23.23
C ARG A 217 -2.72 -10.92 -22.17
N ILE A 218 -3.20 -12.04 -21.62
CA ILE A 218 -2.40 -12.95 -20.80
C ILE A 218 -2.20 -14.24 -21.57
N LYS A 219 -0.96 -14.52 -21.98
CA LYS A 219 -0.60 -15.73 -22.73
C LYS A 219 0.79 -16.21 -22.37
N ARG A 220 1.07 -17.47 -22.67
CA ARG A 220 2.43 -18.01 -22.65
C ARG A 220 3.16 -17.61 -23.92
N LEU A 221 4.32 -16.99 -23.78
CA LEU A 221 5.17 -16.61 -24.89
C LEU A 221 6.35 -17.57 -25.01
N GLN A 222 6.54 -18.10 -26.21
CA GLN A 222 7.71 -18.91 -26.56
C GLN A 222 8.39 -18.29 -27.79
N ARG A 223 9.66 -17.90 -27.65
CA ARG A 223 10.41 -17.31 -28.74
C ARG A 223 10.98 -18.40 -29.66
N THR A 224 10.66 -18.35 -30.95
CA THR A 224 11.15 -19.29 -31.97
C THR A 224 12.30 -18.72 -32.81
N SER A 225 12.35 -17.39 -32.98
CA SER A 225 13.46 -16.70 -33.65
C SER A 225 13.70 -15.32 -33.01
N ARG A 226 14.54 -14.46 -33.60
CA ARG A 226 14.84 -13.13 -33.04
C ARG A 226 13.60 -12.25 -32.87
N SER A 227 12.68 -12.27 -33.84
CA SER A 227 11.44 -11.46 -33.84
C SER A 227 10.17 -12.30 -33.73
N VAL A 228 10.26 -13.63 -33.90
CA VAL A 228 9.08 -14.50 -33.96
C VAL A 228 8.82 -15.18 -32.62
N TYR A 229 7.57 -15.11 -32.18
CA TYR A 229 7.06 -15.67 -30.94
C TYR A 229 5.80 -16.50 -31.23
N ARG A 230 5.63 -17.59 -30.48
CA ARG A 230 4.36 -18.30 -30.37
C ARG A 230 3.60 -17.75 -29.17
N ILE A 231 2.37 -17.35 -29.39
CA ILE A 231 1.40 -16.96 -28.36
C ILE A 231 0.54 -18.19 -28.05
N ILE A 232 0.68 -18.72 -26.85
CA ILE A 232 0.10 -20.00 -26.46
C ILE A 232 -0.89 -19.77 -25.31
N SER A 233 -2.12 -20.24 -25.51
CA SER A 233 -3.13 -20.38 -24.46
C SER A 233 -2.87 -21.70 -23.71
N ASP A 234 -2.96 -21.73 -22.38
CA ASP A 234 -2.78 -22.96 -21.60
C ASP A 234 -4.03 -23.88 -21.67
N ASN A 235 -5.18 -23.36 -22.11
CA ASN A 235 -6.42 -24.11 -22.29
C ASN A 235 -6.28 -25.24 -23.32
N SER A 236 -6.82 -26.41 -22.99
CA SER A 236 -6.72 -27.63 -23.79
C SER A 236 -7.53 -27.57 -25.09
N ASN A 237 -8.57 -26.74 -25.15
CA ASN A 237 -9.40 -26.58 -26.35
C ASN A 237 -8.70 -25.67 -27.37
N LYS A 238 -7.90 -26.27 -28.26
CA LYS A 238 -7.16 -25.56 -29.31
C LYS A 238 -8.01 -25.14 -30.52
N ASP A 239 -9.24 -25.65 -30.63
CA ASP A 239 -10.18 -25.22 -31.66
C ASP A 239 -10.67 -23.79 -31.35
N ILE A 240 -10.89 -23.49 -30.07
CA ILE A 240 -11.25 -22.14 -29.60
C ILE A 240 -10.02 -21.27 -29.39
N TYR A 241 -8.93 -21.85 -28.84
CA TYR A 241 -7.73 -21.13 -28.48
C TYR A 241 -6.49 -21.64 -29.23
N PRO A 242 -6.41 -21.40 -30.56
CA PRO A 242 -5.29 -21.85 -31.36
C PRO A 242 -3.98 -21.16 -30.93
N VAL A 243 -2.86 -21.75 -31.33
CA VAL A 243 -1.55 -21.11 -31.15
C VAL A 243 -1.38 -20.06 -32.25
N GLU A 244 -1.13 -18.83 -31.86
CA GLU A 244 -0.89 -17.72 -32.78
C GLU A 244 0.63 -17.50 -32.96
N THR A 245 1.02 -17.02 -34.14
CA THR A 245 2.40 -16.58 -34.40
C THR A 245 2.44 -15.07 -34.43
N LEU A 246 3.37 -14.50 -33.69
CA LEU A 246 3.63 -13.07 -33.58
C LEU A 246 5.02 -12.80 -34.15
N ASP A 247 5.11 -12.07 -35.27
CA ASP A 247 6.38 -11.54 -35.76
C ASP A 247 6.49 -10.04 -35.47
N LEU A 248 7.38 -9.69 -34.56
CA LEU A 248 7.62 -8.29 -34.19
C LEU A 248 8.22 -7.46 -35.34
N ALA A 249 8.76 -8.10 -36.39
CA ALA A 249 9.28 -7.38 -37.56
C ALA A 249 8.17 -6.83 -38.46
N GLU A 250 6.95 -7.38 -38.37
CA GLU A 250 5.79 -6.97 -39.16
C GLU A 250 4.89 -5.96 -38.42
N LEU A 251 5.17 -5.73 -37.13
CA LEU A 251 4.41 -4.81 -36.28
C LEU A 251 5.08 -3.44 -36.17
N GLY A 252 4.28 -2.39 -35.96
CA GLY A 252 4.79 -1.09 -35.57
C GLY A 252 5.45 -1.15 -34.20
N GLU A 253 6.40 -0.25 -33.95
CA GLU A 253 7.18 -0.17 -32.70
C GLU A 253 6.30 -0.08 -31.44
N TYR A 254 5.08 0.45 -31.58
CA TYR A 254 4.12 0.64 -30.49
C TYR A 254 3.00 -0.38 -30.44
N ASP A 255 2.98 -1.37 -31.34
CA ASP A 255 1.87 -2.34 -31.44
C ASP A 255 2.06 -3.53 -30.50
N PHE A 256 3.20 -3.64 -29.81
CA PHE A 256 3.44 -4.71 -28.86
C PHE A 256 4.26 -4.23 -27.68
N GLU A 257 3.78 -4.48 -26.47
CA GLU A 257 4.49 -4.07 -25.25
C GLU A 257 4.23 -5.06 -24.12
N ILE A 258 5.31 -5.52 -23.48
CA ILE A 258 5.22 -6.39 -22.31
C ILE A 258 5.14 -5.51 -21.07
N TYR A 259 4.17 -5.79 -20.20
CA TYR A 259 4.00 -5.10 -18.92
C TYR A 259 4.43 -5.95 -17.73
N GLY A 260 4.27 -7.28 -17.84
CA GLY A 260 4.45 -8.15 -16.69
C GLY A 260 4.90 -9.56 -17.05
N PHE A 261 5.75 -10.12 -16.18
CA PHE A 261 6.07 -11.55 -16.17
C PHE A 261 5.40 -12.22 -14.96
N TYR A 262 4.73 -13.35 -15.19
CA TYR A 262 3.99 -14.09 -14.17
C TYR A 262 4.89 -14.56 -13.01
N LEU A 263 4.48 -14.28 -11.77
CA LEU A 263 5.17 -14.76 -10.56
C LEU A 263 4.32 -15.74 -9.75
N TRP A 264 3.04 -15.42 -9.58
CA TRP A 264 2.13 -16.13 -8.69
C TRP A 264 0.68 -15.78 -9.03
N ASP A 265 -0.25 -16.65 -8.68
CA ASP A 265 -1.68 -16.36 -8.74
C ASP A 265 -2.43 -16.95 -7.54
N CYS A 266 -3.62 -16.42 -7.31
CA CYS A 266 -4.63 -17.05 -6.50
C CYS A 266 -5.99 -16.99 -7.16
N GLY A 267 -6.82 -17.99 -6.86
CA GLY A 267 -8.15 -18.11 -7.42
C GLY A 267 -9.15 -18.58 -6.39
N ILE A 268 -10.41 -18.20 -6.58
CA ILE A 268 -11.53 -18.71 -5.79
C ILE A 268 -12.11 -19.88 -6.56
N LYS A 269 -12.13 -21.07 -5.93
CA LYS A 269 -12.85 -22.21 -6.48
C LYS A 269 -14.34 -22.02 -6.20
N GLU A 270 -15.16 -22.17 -7.23
CA GLU A 270 -16.61 -22.31 -7.11
C GLU A 270 -16.99 -23.70 -6.57
#